data_AF-H0W983-F1
#
_entry.id   AF-H0W983-F1
#
_cell.length_a   1.000
_cell.length_b   1.000
_cell.length_c   1.000
_cell.angle_alpha   90.00
_cell.angle_beta   90.00
_cell.angle_gamma   90.00
#
_symmetry.space_group_name_H-M   'P 1'
#
loop_
_entity.id
_entity.type
_entity.pdbx_description
1 polymer ?
#
loop_
_entity_poly.entity_id
_entity_poly.type
_entity_poly.pdbx_seq_one_letter_code
_entity_poly.pdbx_strand_id
1 'polypeptide(L)'
;MSNLKMKEAALVYLDRSRGLQKFIDDCKFYNDSKQNAELGNHVLHHPLKAAQVFQSINIVLKLTHLPPLPSYALDLCEFPLDYTSQRFYMMQGIVIAMTTVTKYTQGARFLCSDEACPCSKGFQYIRVHVPGATESATVRNDFLCNLCSSSLQEDRKFRVLGDKQIIEIITTKALHAFQGYSKNLPFRFQSFTIFLRDELVNKMNIGNEYKIIGIPTCVKSSQTAVCIEANIHTHFFWISDNFNCLFSLTSVSCWKFTAILANIFASQIVPPGTYNLLKLCLLMSLVQTSDCKKELENCLDILIITSDTLLVD
;
A
#
# COMPACT_ATOMS: atom_id res chain seq x y z
N MET A 1 -14.11 -12.63 -15.29
CA MET A 1 -13.73 -12.94 -16.68
C MET A 1 -14.08 -11.83 -17.71
N SER A 2 -14.62 -10.66 -17.31
CA SER A 2 -15.09 -9.61 -18.23
C SER A 2 -14.14 -8.41 -18.43
N ASN A 3 -13.19 -8.19 -17.51
CA ASN A 3 -12.33 -6.99 -17.53
C ASN A 3 -11.18 -7.10 -18.56
N LEU A 4 -10.59 -8.29 -18.74
CA LEU A 4 -9.54 -8.52 -19.75
C LEU A 4 -10.05 -8.29 -21.18
N LYS A 5 -11.24 -8.82 -21.52
CA LYS A 5 -11.81 -8.67 -22.87
C LYS A 5 -12.11 -7.21 -23.24
N MET A 6 -12.50 -6.39 -22.27
CA MET A 6 -12.70 -4.95 -22.46
C MET A 6 -11.38 -4.20 -22.64
N LYS A 7 -10.35 -4.55 -21.85
CA LYS A 7 -9.00 -3.98 -22.00
C LYS A 7 -8.38 -4.36 -23.36
N GLU A 8 -8.55 -5.60 -23.79
CA GLU A 8 -8.12 -6.07 -25.12
C GLU A 8 -8.88 -5.37 -26.25
N ALA A 9 -10.20 -5.22 -26.13
CA ALA A 9 -11.00 -4.50 -27.13
C ALA A 9 -10.61 -3.01 -27.24
N ALA A 10 -10.32 -2.36 -26.12
CA ALA A 10 -9.84 -0.97 -26.09
C ALA A 10 -8.45 -0.84 -26.72
N LEU A 11 -7.53 -1.76 -26.44
CA LEU A 11 -6.20 -1.82 -27.06
C LEU A 11 -6.30 -2.06 -28.57
N VAL A 12 -7.12 -3.02 -29.02
CA VAL A 12 -7.35 -3.30 -30.45
C VAL A 12 -7.99 -2.11 -31.15
N TYR A 13 -8.89 -1.37 -30.49
CA TYR A 13 -9.48 -0.15 -31.03
C TYR A 13 -8.44 0.97 -31.17
N LEU A 14 -7.59 1.18 -30.16
CA LEU A 14 -6.52 2.18 -30.18
C LEU A 14 -5.46 1.85 -31.23
N ASP A 15 -5.13 0.58 -31.43
CA ASP A 15 -4.20 0.11 -32.45
C ASP A 15 -4.77 0.32 -33.86
N ARG A 16 -6.02 -0.10 -34.10
CA ARG A 16 -6.70 0.07 -35.40
C ARG A 16 -6.96 1.52 -35.78
N SER A 17 -7.19 2.40 -34.80
CA SER A 17 -7.39 3.83 -35.02
C SER A 17 -6.07 4.60 -35.18
N ARG A 18 -4.91 3.92 -35.13
CA ARG A 18 -3.57 4.52 -35.00
C ARG A 18 -3.42 5.42 -33.77
N GLY A 19 -4.37 5.40 -32.84
CA GLY A 19 -4.32 6.14 -31.57
C GLY A 19 -3.19 5.65 -30.69
N LEU A 20 -2.85 4.35 -30.73
CA LEU A 20 -1.70 3.79 -30.03
C LEU A 20 -0.38 4.31 -30.60
N GLN A 21 -0.24 4.33 -31.93
CA GLN A 21 0.93 4.87 -32.62
C GLN A 21 1.11 6.36 -32.32
N LYS A 22 0.03 7.13 -32.39
CA LYS A 22 0.02 8.56 -32.05
C LYS A 22 0.37 8.80 -30.58
N PHE A 23 -0.18 8.00 -29.67
CA PHE A 23 0.19 8.06 -28.26
C PHE A 23 1.67 7.75 -28.03
N ILE A 24 2.22 6.73 -28.71
CA ILE A 24 3.65 6.40 -28.65
C ILE A 24 4.50 7.55 -29.21
N ASP A 25 4.10 8.17 -30.31
CA ASP A 25 4.83 9.28 -30.93
C ASP A 25 4.72 10.57 -30.10
N ASP A 26 3.56 10.84 -29.48
CA ASP A 26 3.39 11.91 -28.51
C ASP A 26 4.25 11.65 -27.26
N CYS A 27 4.34 10.39 -26.80
CA CYS A 27 5.23 9.97 -25.71
C CYS A 27 6.73 10.17 -26.03
N LYS A 28 7.14 10.11 -27.30
CA LYS A 28 8.54 10.37 -27.69
C LYS A 28 8.96 11.83 -27.46
N PHE A 29 8.03 12.77 -27.52
CA PHE A 29 8.30 14.18 -27.18
C PHE A 29 8.60 14.38 -25.69
N TYR A 30 8.04 13.53 -24.83
CA TYR A 30 8.26 13.57 -23.38
C TYR A 30 9.56 12.86 -22.95
N ASN A 31 10.40 12.38 -23.87
CA ASN A 31 11.71 11.81 -23.52
C ASN A 31 12.75 12.87 -23.11
N ASP A 32 12.42 14.17 -23.23
CA ASP A 32 13.24 15.27 -22.75
C ASP A 32 13.17 15.39 -21.21
N SER A 33 14.33 15.31 -20.56
CA SER A 33 14.50 15.27 -19.10
C SER A 33 13.84 16.41 -18.32
N LYS A 34 13.64 17.58 -18.94
CA LYS A 34 12.97 18.74 -18.32
C LYS A 34 11.46 18.58 -18.19
N GLN A 35 10.77 18.08 -19.22
CA GLN A 35 9.32 17.88 -19.17
C GLN A 35 8.94 16.72 -18.24
N ASN A 36 9.79 15.69 -18.14
CA ASN A 36 9.62 14.61 -17.16
C ASN A 36 9.72 15.10 -15.72
N ALA A 37 10.60 16.07 -15.44
CA ALA A 37 10.70 16.67 -14.11
C ALA A 37 9.47 17.54 -13.76
N GLU A 38 8.95 18.31 -14.72
CA GLU A 38 7.72 19.10 -14.54
C GLU A 38 6.50 18.20 -14.33
N LEU A 39 6.36 17.15 -15.14
CA LEU A 39 5.29 16.16 -14.97
C LEU A 39 5.40 15.44 -13.62
N GLY A 40 6.61 15.04 -13.23
CA GLY A 40 6.88 14.45 -11.92
C GLY A 40 6.50 15.38 -10.78
N ASN A 41 6.88 16.66 -10.84
CA ASN A 41 6.49 17.66 -9.86
C ASN A 41 4.98 17.88 -9.82
N HIS A 42 4.32 17.91 -10.98
CA HIS A 42 2.86 18.01 -11.06
C HIS A 42 2.16 16.81 -10.43
N VAL A 43 2.65 15.60 -10.67
CA VAL A 43 2.12 14.37 -10.05
C VAL A 43 2.29 14.40 -8.53
N LEU A 44 3.43 14.86 -8.02
CA LEU A 44 3.71 14.92 -6.59
C LEU A 44 2.91 16.00 -5.85
N HIS A 45 2.77 17.19 -6.44
CA HIS A 45 2.10 18.32 -5.80
C HIS A 45 0.58 18.37 -6.05
N HIS A 46 0.12 17.79 -7.15
CA HIS A 46 -1.29 17.77 -7.56
C HIS A 46 -1.74 16.38 -8.02
N PRO A 47 -1.63 15.36 -7.14
CA PRO A 47 -1.87 13.97 -7.53
C PRO A 47 -3.30 13.71 -7.98
N LEU A 48 -4.28 14.45 -7.46
CA LEU A 48 -5.67 14.30 -7.86
C LEU A 48 -5.92 14.71 -9.31
N LYS A 49 -5.38 15.87 -9.70
CA LYS A 49 -5.49 16.36 -11.08
C LYS A 49 -4.73 15.44 -12.02
N ALA A 50 -3.53 15.02 -11.63
CA ALA A 50 -2.74 14.08 -12.40
C ALA A 50 -3.47 12.73 -12.57
N ALA A 51 -3.99 12.14 -11.49
CA ALA A 51 -4.74 10.89 -11.54
C ALA A 51 -5.97 10.98 -12.45
N GLN A 52 -6.71 12.09 -12.43
CA GLN A 52 -7.84 12.32 -13.33
C GLN A 52 -7.40 12.34 -14.80
N VAL A 53 -6.30 13.02 -15.11
CA VAL A 53 -5.74 13.05 -16.47
C VAL A 53 -5.27 11.67 -16.91
N PHE A 54 -4.55 10.93 -16.06
CA PHE A 54 -4.11 9.58 -16.40
C PHE A 54 -5.29 8.61 -16.55
N GLN A 55 -6.33 8.73 -15.73
CA GLN A 55 -7.55 7.93 -15.86
C GLN A 55 -8.32 8.22 -17.16
N SER A 56 -8.34 9.48 -17.64
CA SER A 56 -9.01 9.82 -18.90
C SER A 56 -8.37 9.17 -20.13
N ILE A 57 -7.08 8.83 -20.03
CA ILE A 57 -6.32 8.06 -21.04
C ILE A 57 -6.14 6.59 -20.65
N ASN A 58 -6.89 6.09 -19.66
CA ASN A 58 -6.89 4.70 -19.19
C ASN A 58 -5.53 4.19 -18.65
N ILE A 59 -4.74 5.09 -18.06
CA ILE A 59 -3.47 4.78 -17.39
C ILE A 59 -3.68 4.81 -15.88
N VAL A 60 -3.21 3.75 -15.20
CA VAL A 60 -3.21 3.68 -13.73
C VAL A 60 -1.86 4.14 -13.21
N LEU A 61 -1.84 5.27 -12.50
CA LEU A 61 -0.63 5.83 -11.92
C LEU A 61 -0.24 5.07 -10.64
N LYS A 62 0.88 4.35 -10.69
CA LYS A 62 1.45 3.59 -9.58
C LYS A 62 2.80 4.15 -9.16
N LEU A 63 2.86 4.84 -8.03
CA LEU A 63 4.11 5.36 -7.49
C LEU A 63 4.83 4.29 -6.65
N THR A 64 5.96 3.80 -7.16
CA THR A 64 6.81 2.83 -6.45
C THR A 64 7.66 3.50 -5.37
N HIS A 65 8.06 4.74 -5.61
CA HIS A 65 8.92 5.51 -4.71
C HIS A 65 8.49 6.98 -4.66
N LEU A 66 8.67 7.60 -3.49
CA LEU A 66 8.66 9.05 -3.33
C LEU A 66 10.10 9.52 -3.02
N PRO A 67 10.43 10.79 -3.33
CA PRO A 67 11.70 11.36 -2.90
C PRO A 67 11.89 11.19 -1.38
N PRO A 68 13.08 10.79 -0.90
CA PRO A 68 13.36 10.57 0.52
C PRO A 68 13.55 11.91 1.25
N LEU A 69 12.55 12.79 1.13
CA LEU A 69 12.50 14.09 1.78
C LEU A 69 11.48 14.03 2.92
N PRO A 70 11.74 14.69 4.06
CA PRO A 70 10.80 14.71 5.19
C PRO A 70 9.40 15.19 4.80
N SER A 71 9.29 16.06 3.79
CA SER A 71 8.02 16.57 3.28
C SER A 71 7.10 15.51 2.65
N TYR A 72 7.63 14.34 2.27
CA TYR A 72 6.86 13.21 1.74
C TYR A 72 6.74 12.07 2.76
N ALA A 73 7.35 12.17 3.94
CA ALA A 73 7.21 11.21 5.01
C ALA A 73 6.06 11.62 5.94
N LEU A 74 5.23 10.66 6.33
CA LEU A 74 4.18 10.86 7.33
C LEU A 74 4.48 9.97 8.53
N ASP A 75 4.87 10.59 9.65
CA ASP A 75 5.00 9.91 10.93
C ASP A 75 3.62 9.80 11.58
N LEU A 76 3.20 8.57 11.87
CA LEU A 76 1.92 8.26 12.50
C LEU A 76 1.85 8.74 13.96
N CYS A 77 2.98 9.11 14.57
CA CYS A 77 3.03 9.64 15.93
C CYS A 77 3.06 11.17 15.99
N GLU A 78 3.31 11.87 14.89
CA GLU A 78 3.45 13.32 14.87
C GLU A 78 2.10 13.99 14.59
N PHE A 79 1.75 14.98 15.41
CA PHE A 79 0.52 15.76 15.28
C PHE A 79 0.86 17.26 15.25
N PRO A 80 0.18 18.08 14.43
CA PRO A 80 -0.93 17.74 13.52
C PRO A 80 -0.48 17.08 12.23
N LEU A 81 -1.27 16.11 11.75
CA LEU A 81 -1.07 15.54 10.43
C LEU A 81 -1.45 16.58 9.37
N ASP A 82 -0.60 16.84 8.37
CA ASP A 82 -0.98 17.67 7.22
C ASP A 82 -1.95 16.91 6.32
N TYR A 83 -3.25 17.00 6.64
CA TYR A 83 -4.34 16.52 5.80
C TYR A 83 -4.87 17.61 4.85
N THR A 84 -4.30 18.82 4.91
CA THR A 84 -4.75 19.95 4.08
C THR A 84 -4.16 19.84 2.67
N SER A 85 -2.95 19.33 2.56
CA SER A 85 -2.35 19.04 1.26
C SER A 85 -2.75 17.62 0.82
N GLN A 86 -3.64 17.55 -0.18
CA GLN A 86 -4.04 16.28 -0.82
C GLN A 86 -2.91 15.76 -1.71
N ARG A 87 -1.79 15.36 -1.09
CA ARG A 87 -0.55 14.92 -1.73
C ARG A 87 -0.23 13.45 -1.38
N PHE A 88 0.72 12.86 -2.10
CA PHE A 88 1.19 11.53 -1.74
C PHE A 88 2.15 11.61 -0.56
N TYR A 89 1.91 10.76 0.43
CA TYR A 89 2.77 10.55 1.58
C TYR A 89 3.19 9.10 1.68
N MET A 90 4.39 8.91 2.19
CA MET A 90 5.00 7.64 2.52
C MET A 90 4.92 7.44 4.03
N MET A 91 4.33 6.33 4.45
CA MET A 91 4.26 5.92 5.84
C MET A 91 4.69 4.47 6.00
N GLN A 92 5.02 4.10 7.23
CA GLN A 92 5.48 2.77 7.58
C GLN A 92 4.72 2.32 8.81
N GLY A 93 4.18 1.11 8.77
CA GLY A 93 3.35 0.60 9.85
C GLY A 93 3.10 -0.90 9.76
N ILE A 94 2.57 -1.42 10.86
CA ILE A 94 2.25 -2.83 11.05
C ILE A 94 0.73 -2.99 11.00
N VAL A 95 0.25 -3.94 10.21
CA VAL A 95 -1.19 -4.22 10.09
C VAL A 95 -1.67 -4.96 11.33
N ILE A 96 -2.66 -4.39 12.03
CA ILE A 96 -3.22 -4.97 13.26
C ILE A 96 -4.64 -5.52 13.08
N ALA A 97 -5.39 -4.99 12.10
CA ALA A 97 -6.73 -5.43 11.80
C ALA A 97 -7.03 -5.25 10.31
N MET A 98 -7.94 -6.06 9.80
CA MET A 98 -8.42 -5.95 8.43
C MET A 98 -9.89 -6.37 8.33
N THR A 99 -10.62 -5.75 7.42
CA THR A 99 -12.01 -6.14 7.11
C THR A 99 -12.04 -7.19 6.02
N THR A 100 -13.20 -7.83 5.87
CA THR A 100 -13.53 -8.58 4.67
C THR A 100 -13.57 -7.66 3.44
N VAL A 101 -13.42 -8.26 2.26
CA VAL A 101 -13.55 -7.53 1.00
C VAL A 101 -15.01 -7.13 0.80
N THR A 102 -15.24 -5.86 0.49
CA THR A 102 -16.54 -5.26 0.21
C THR A 102 -16.52 -4.61 -1.17
N LYS A 103 -17.69 -4.39 -1.77
CA LYS A 103 -17.80 -3.70 -3.06
C LYS A 103 -17.99 -2.21 -2.84
N TYR A 104 -17.37 -1.40 -3.69
CA TYR A 104 -17.61 0.04 -3.77
C TYR A 104 -18.01 0.45 -5.18
N THR A 105 -18.63 1.62 -5.32
CA THR A 105 -18.99 2.15 -6.64
C THR A 105 -17.79 2.86 -7.26
N GLN A 106 -17.21 2.23 -8.28
CA GLN A 106 -16.08 2.78 -9.04
C GLN A 106 -16.57 3.80 -10.07
N GLY A 107 -17.74 3.58 -10.65
CA GLY A 107 -18.36 4.52 -11.57
C GLY A 107 -19.87 4.36 -11.64
N ALA A 108 -20.57 5.46 -11.84
CA ALA A 108 -22.02 5.50 -11.94
C ALA A 108 -22.46 6.45 -13.05
N ARG A 109 -23.52 6.04 -13.75
CA ARG A 109 -24.21 6.89 -14.73
C ARG A 109 -25.43 7.52 -14.08
N PHE A 110 -25.65 8.79 -14.37
CA PHE A 110 -26.80 9.54 -13.94
C PHE A 110 -27.59 10.05 -15.14
N LEU A 111 -28.92 10.11 -15.00
CA LEU A 111 -29.87 10.59 -15.98
C LEU A 111 -30.72 11.69 -15.35
N CYS A 112 -31.12 12.67 -16.14
CA CYS A 112 -32.06 13.68 -15.68
C CYS A 112 -33.43 13.05 -15.38
N SER A 113 -34.05 13.42 -14.26
CA SER A 113 -35.40 12.97 -13.92
C SER A 113 -36.49 13.55 -14.84
N ASP A 114 -36.21 14.68 -15.51
CA ASP A 114 -37.13 15.29 -16.47
C ASP A 114 -36.96 14.63 -17.85
N GLU A 115 -37.96 13.89 -18.30
CA GLU A 115 -37.96 13.17 -19.58
C GLU A 115 -37.85 14.09 -20.80
N ALA A 116 -38.34 15.34 -20.70
CA ALA A 116 -38.26 16.32 -21.76
C ALA A 116 -36.84 16.90 -21.91
N CYS A 117 -35.99 16.73 -20.88
CA CYS A 117 -34.61 17.16 -20.93
C CYS A 117 -33.80 16.25 -21.86
N PRO A 118 -32.93 16.78 -22.75
CA PRO A 118 -32.06 15.96 -23.58
C PRO A 118 -31.09 15.09 -22.76
N CYS A 119 -30.84 15.45 -21.50
CA CYS A 119 -30.03 14.67 -20.57
C CYS A 119 -30.78 13.53 -19.85
N SER A 120 -32.05 13.28 -20.19
CA SER A 120 -32.80 12.11 -19.69
C SER A 120 -32.32 10.80 -20.30
N LYS A 121 -31.59 10.87 -21.43
CA LYS A 121 -31.04 9.72 -22.16
C LYS A 121 -29.56 9.96 -22.49
N GLY A 122 -28.84 8.87 -22.78
CA GLY A 122 -27.43 8.91 -23.20
C GLY A 122 -26.42 8.82 -22.04
N PHE A 123 -25.22 9.34 -22.28
CA PHE A 123 -24.03 9.18 -21.42
C PHE A 123 -23.39 10.54 -21.05
N GLN A 124 -24.22 11.53 -20.72
CA GLN A 124 -23.74 12.88 -20.39
C GLN A 124 -23.24 13.03 -18.95
N TYR A 125 -23.89 12.39 -17.99
CA TYR A 125 -23.48 12.44 -16.58
C TYR A 125 -22.90 11.09 -16.16
N ILE A 126 -21.58 10.94 -16.32
CA ILE A 126 -20.82 9.81 -15.79
C ILE A 126 -19.92 10.34 -14.68
N ARG A 127 -19.97 9.70 -13.51
CA ARG A 127 -19.06 9.98 -12.40
C ARG A 127 -18.21 8.76 -12.14
N VAL A 128 -16.92 8.97 -11.93
CA VAL A 128 -15.93 7.94 -11.62
C VAL A 128 -15.27 8.32 -10.31
N HIS A 129 -14.96 7.30 -9.49
CA HIS A 129 -14.24 7.47 -8.24
C HIS A 129 -12.87 8.09 -8.49
N VAL A 130 -12.59 9.19 -7.80
CA VAL A 130 -11.30 9.86 -7.83
C VAL A 130 -10.51 9.43 -6.59
N PRO A 131 -9.24 8.99 -6.72
CA PRO A 131 -8.40 8.68 -5.57
C PRO A 131 -8.36 9.87 -4.61
N GLY A 132 -8.38 9.64 -3.30
CA GLY A 132 -8.44 10.69 -2.28
C GLY A 132 -9.85 11.26 -2.05
N ALA A 133 -10.86 10.88 -2.84
CA ALA A 133 -12.24 11.31 -2.64
C ALA A 133 -13.04 10.27 -1.83
N THR A 134 -14.08 10.74 -1.13
CA THR A 134 -15.03 9.84 -0.46
C THR A 134 -15.93 9.16 -1.50
N GLU A 135 -16.50 8.00 -1.17
CA GLU A 135 -17.46 7.32 -2.05
C GLU A 135 -18.73 8.14 -2.31
N SER A 136 -19.08 8.99 -1.35
CA SER A 136 -20.12 10.01 -1.53
C SER A 136 -19.74 11.07 -2.57
N ALA A 137 -18.50 11.21 -3.03
CA ALA A 137 -18.22 12.09 -4.18
C ALA A 137 -18.74 11.50 -5.50
N THR A 138 -18.80 10.16 -5.56
CA THR A 138 -19.20 9.39 -6.76
C THR A 138 -20.71 9.15 -6.78
N VAL A 139 -21.31 8.82 -5.63
CA VAL A 139 -22.74 8.49 -5.51
C VAL A 139 -23.41 9.35 -4.44
N ARG A 140 -24.33 10.22 -4.86
CA ARG A 140 -25.25 10.98 -4.00
C ARG A 140 -26.58 11.17 -4.69
N ASN A 141 -27.58 11.54 -3.90
CA ASN A 141 -28.94 11.79 -4.36
C ASN A 141 -29.21 13.27 -4.68
N ASP A 142 -28.28 14.17 -4.41
CA ASP A 142 -28.43 15.62 -4.53
C ASP A 142 -27.75 16.20 -5.78
N PHE A 143 -27.42 15.36 -6.76
CA PHE A 143 -26.87 15.84 -8.02
C PHE A 143 -27.97 16.50 -8.87
N LEU A 144 -27.64 17.64 -9.48
CA LEU A 144 -28.55 18.43 -10.31
C LEU A 144 -28.09 18.45 -11.77
N CYS A 145 -29.05 18.48 -12.68
CA CYS A 145 -28.79 18.63 -14.10
C CYS A 145 -28.38 20.07 -14.41
N ASN A 146 -27.28 20.25 -15.14
CA ASN A 146 -26.79 21.58 -15.52
C ASN A 146 -27.72 22.33 -16.51
N LEU A 147 -28.64 21.64 -17.19
CA LEU A 147 -29.52 22.24 -18.19
C LEU A 147 -30.87 22.70 -17.62
N CYS A 148 -31.51 21.86 -16.80
CA CYS A 148 -32.86 22.11 -16.28
C CYS A 148 -32.93 22.18 -14.76
N SER A 149 -31.79 22.03 -14.06
CA SER A 149 -31.69 22.01 -12.60
C SER A 149 -32.51 20.93 -11.89
N SER A 150 -33.11 20.00 -12.65
CA SER A 150 -33.82 18.84 -12.10
C SER A 150 -32.84 17.84 -11.47
N SER A 151 -33.34 17.02 -10.56
CA SER A 151 -32.54 15.98 -9.90
C SER A 151 -32.01 14.95 -10.89
N LEU A 152 -30.76 14.53 -10.71
CA LEU A 152 -30.15 13.45 -11.44
C LEU A 152 -30.40 12.13 -10.71
N GLN A 153 -31.01 11.17 -11.41
CA GLN A 153 -31.24 9.82 -10.92
C GLN A 153 -30.17 8.87 -11.44
N GLU A 154 -29.68 8.01 -10.57
CA GLU A 154 -28.67 7.02 -10.94
C GLU A 154 -29.27 5.88 -11.75
N ASP A 155 -28.68 5.57 -12.90
CA ASP A 155 -28.98 4.34 -13.61
C ASP A 155 -28.12 3.18 -13.10
N ARG A 156 -28.72 2.40 -12.20
CA ARG A 156 -28.10 1.23 -11.56
C ARG A 156 -27.63 0.17 -12.55
N LYS A 157 -28.16 0.11 -13.78
CA LYS A 157 -27.75 -0.89 -14.79
C LYS A 157 -26.33 -0.66 -15.29
N PHE A 158 -25.88 0.60 -15.31
CA PHE A 158 -24.55 0.99 -15.78
C PHE A 158 -23.60 1.29 -14.62
N ARG A 159 -23.93 0.83 -13.41
CA ARG A 159 -23.04 0.94 -12.26
C ARG A 159 -21.86 -0.01 -12.42
N VAL A 160 -20.65 0.53 -12.30
CA VAL A 160 -19.41 -0.23 -12.26
C VAL A 160 -18.96 -0.33 -10.81
N LEU A 161 -18.72 -1.55 -10.34
CA LEU A 161 -18.29 -1.85 -8.98
C LEU A 161 -16.82 -2.26 -8.96
N GLY A 162 -16.09 -1.79 -7.95
CA GLY A 162 -14.74 -2.20 -7.62
C GLY A 162 -14.67 -2.93 -6.28
N ASP A 163 -13.50 -3.45 -5.94
CA ASP A 163 -13.22 -4.14 -4.68
C ASP A 163 -12.58 -3.19 -3.67
N LYS A 164 -12.97 -3.29 -2.39
CA LYS A 164 -12.47 -2.47 -1.29
C LYS A 164 -12.18 -3.33 -0.08
N GLN A 165 -11.06 -3.04 0.58
CA GLN A 165 -10.71 -3.61 1.87
C GLN A 165 -10.18 -2.50 2.77
N ILE A 166 -10.54 -2.56 4.05
CA ILE A 166 -10.11 -1.61 5.05
C ILE A 166 -9.13 -2.32 5.95
N ILE A 167 -8.02 -1.66 6.26
CA ILE A 167 -7.01 -2.15 7.20
C ILE A 167 -6.74 -1.09 8.25
N GLU A 168 -6.32 -1.54 9.43
CA GLU A 168 -5.76 -0.66 10.46
C GLU A 168 -4.28 -0.94 10.64
N ILE A 169 -3.50 0.13 10.70
CA ILE A 169 -2.06 0.06 10.96
C ILE A 169 -1.68 0.82 12.22
N ILE A 170 -0.60 0.39 12.85
CA ILE A 170 0.08 1.11 13.92
C ILE A 170 1.52 1.43 13.53
N THR A 171 2.12 2.43 14.17
CA THR A 171 3.54 2.77 13.99
C THR A 171 4.46 1.59 14.33
N THR A 172 5.56 1.47 13.60
CA THR A 172 6.63 0.49 13.91
C THR A 172 7.32 0.78 15.24
N LYS A 173 7.25 2.03 15.73
CA LYS A 173 7.75 2.40 17.05
C LYS A 173 7.06 1.61 18.17
N ALA A 174 5.89 1.02 17.91
CA ALA A 174 5.22 0.13 18.85
C ALA A 174 6.02 -1.14 19.15
N LEU A 175 6.89 -1.59 18.25
CA LEU A 175 7.75 -2.74 18.50
C LEU A 175 8.77 -2.48 19.63
N HIS A 176 9.16 -1.22 19.86
CA HIS A 176 10.05 -0.89 20.97
C HIS A 176 9.41 -1.17 22.33
N ALA A 177 8.08 -1.21 22.43
CA ALA A 177 7.40 -1.60 23.67
C ALA A 177 7.72 -3.06 24.06
N PHE A 178 8.03 -3.93 23.09
CA PHE A 178 8.40 -5.33 23.34
C PHE A 178 9.89 -5.53 23.64
N GLN A 179 10.74 -4.50 23.49
CA GLN A 179 12.19 -4.62 23.67
C GLN A 179 12.65 -4.59 25.13
N GLY A 180 11.73 -4.61 26.11
CA GLY A 180 12.04 -4.66 27.55
C GLY A 180 12.70 -3.40 28.14
N TYR A 181 13.23 -2.52 27.29
CA TYR A 181 13.84 -1.22 27.65
C TYR A 181 12.83 -0.08 27.53
N SER A 182 11.72 -0.09 28.26
CA SER A 182 10.86 1.10 28.35
C SER A 182 11.09 1.81 29.68
N LYS A 183 11.56 3.06 29.62
CA LYS A 183 11.44 4.02 30.73
C LYS A 183 9.96 4.12 31.10
N ASN A 184 9.55 3.50 32.20
CA ASN A 184 8.33 3.48 33.03
C ASN A 184 7.08 4.37 32.75
N LEU A 185 6.86 4.91 31.56
CA LEU A 185 5.67 5.69 31.22
C LEU A 185 4.75 4.88 30.30
N PRO A 186 3.47 4.68 30.66
CA PRO A 186 2.52 4.06 29.75
C PRO A 186 2.23 5.01 28.58
N PHE A 187 2.50 4.57 27.36
CA PHE A 187 2.10 5.27 26.14
C PHE A 187 1.14 4.41 25.32
N ARG A 188 0.25 5.07 24.57
CA ARG A 188 -0.66 4.41 23.63
C ARG A 188 -0.32 4.87 22.22
N PHE A 189 -0.37 3.94 21.28
CA PHE A 189 -0.28 4.26 19.87
C PHE A 189 -1.67 4.38 19.28
N GLN A 190 -1.85 5.41 18.47
CA GLN A 190 -3.05 5.56 17.65
C GLN A 190 -2.94 4.67 16.42
N SER A 191 -4.04 3.97 16.09
CA SER A 191 -4.15 3.26 14.83
C SER A 191 -4.69 4.17 13.72
N PHE A 192 -4.32 3.85 12.49
CA PHE A 192 -4.75 4.57 11.29
C PHE A 192 -5.45 3.65 10.33
N THR A 193 -6.58 4.12 9.81
CA THR A 193 -7.37 3.40 8.82
C THR A 193 -6.83 3.65 7.41
N ILE A 194 -6.55 2.58 6.67
CA ILE A 194 -6.17 2.64 5.25
C ILE A 194 -7.22 1.94 4.40
N PHE A 195 -7.56 2.58 3.28
CA PHE A 195 -8.40 2.02 2.22
C PHE A 195 -7.52 1.40 1.13
N LEU A 196 -7.68 0.09 0.94
CA LEU A 196 -7.15 -0.66 -0.19
C LEU A 196 -8.26 -0.82 -1.24
N ARG A 197 -7.95 -0.56 -2.51
CA ARG A 197 -8.91 -0.71 -3.62
C ARG A 197 -8.37 -1.60 -4.73
N ASP A 198 -9.29 -2.29 -5.39
CA ASP A 198 -9.09 -3.12 -6.58
C ASP A 198 -7.87 -4.04 -6.45
N GLU A 199 -6.81 -3.76 -7.20
CA GLU A 199 -5.61 -4.60 -7.26
C GLU A 199 -4.81 -4.65 -5.96
N LEU A 200 -5.08 -3.78 -4.98
CA LEU A 200 -4.40 -3.76 -3.68
C LEU A 200 -5.08 -4.64 -2.62
N VAL A 201 -6.30 -5.11 -2.89
CA VAL A 201 -7.07 -5.94 -1.98
C VAL A 201 -6.41 -7.31 -1.80
N ASN A 202 -6.46 -7.85 -0.58
CA ASN A 202 -5.90 -9.14 -0.17
C ASN A 202 -4.38 -9.28 -0.39
N LYS A 203 -3.65 -8.17 -0.49
CA LYS A 203 -2.18 -8.18 -0.63
C LYS A 203 -1.41 -7.91 0.66
N MET A 204 -2.12 -7.58 1.74
CA MET A 204 -1.53 -7.34 3.06
C MET A 204 -2.03 -8.37 4.06
N ASN A 205 -1.16 -8.74 5.00
CA ASN A 205 -1.45 -9.68 6.07
C ASN A 205 -1.29 -9.00 7.43
N ILE A 206 -2.10 -9.44 8.41
CA ILE A 206 -1.98 -9.00 9.80
C ILE A 206 -0.62 -9.42 10.36
N GLY A 207 0.00 -8.57 11.17
CA GLY A 207 1.29 -8.79 11.82
C GLY A 207 2.50 -8.39 10.97
N ASN A 208 2.31 -8.15 9.67
CA ASN A 208 3.38 -7.75 8.78
C ASN A 208 3.57 -6.24 8.73
N GLU A 209 4.82 -5.85 8.50
CA GLU A 209 5.22 -4.47 8.29
C GLU A 209 5.17 -4.10 6.80
N TYR A 210 4.59 -2.94 6.51
CA TYR A 210 4.47 -2.41 5.16
C TYR A 210 4.85 -0.95 5.10
N LYS A 211 5.47 -0.60 3.97
CA LYS A 211 5.66 0.78 3.55
C LYS A 211 4.56 1.13 2.56
N ILE A 212 3.77 2.14 2.88
CA ILE A 212 2.54 2.48 2.18
C ILE A 212 2.69 3.89 1.61
N ILE A 213 2.40 4.03 0.32
CA ILE A 213 2.28 5.33 -0.33
C ILE A 213 0.79 5.59 -0.52
N GLY A 214 0.28 6.68 0.07
CA GLY A 214 -1.14 7.00 0.03
C GLY A 214 -1.43 8.48 0.17
N ILE A 215 -2.68 8.84 -0.09
CA ILE A 215 -3.19 10.21 0.04
C ILE A 215 -4.03 10.28 1.32
N PRO A 216 -3.73 11.18 2.28
CA PRO A 216 -4.54 11.38 3.45
C PRO A 216 -5.87 12.02 3.04
N THR A 217 -6.95 11.48 3.59
CA THR A 217 -8.33 11.87 3.32
C THR A 217 -9.04 12.12 4.64
N CYS A 218 -9.71 13.25 4.73
CA CYS A 218 -10.52 13.59 5.89
C CYS A 218 -11.96 13.14 5.62
N VAL A 219 -12.39 12.09 6.32
CA VAL A 219 -13.78 11.65 6.27
C VAL A 219 -14.53 12.41 7.36
N LYS A 220 -15.29 13.43 6.95
CA LYS A 220 -16.16 14.18 7.85
C LYS A 220 -17.40 13.33 8.17
N SER A 221 -17.31 12.55 9.24
CA SER A 221 -18.48 11.99 9.92
C SER A 221 -18.82 12.84 11.16
N SER A 222 -19.67 12.36 12.07
CA SER A 222 -19.90 13.00 13.39
C SER A 222 -18.61 13.21 14.19
N GLN A 223 -17.57 12.41 13.90
CA GLN A 223 -16.19 12.67 14.30
C GLN A 223 -15.30 12.74 13.05
N THR A 224 -14.43 13.74 13.00
CA THR A 224 -13.46 13.90 11.91
C THR A 224 -12.39 12.81 12.02
N ALA A 225 -12.44 11.82 11.13
CA ALA A 225 -11.45 10.75 11.08
C ALA A 225 -10.51 10.97 9.88
N VAL A 226 -9.21 10.80 10.12
CA VAL A 226 -8.20 10.80 9.04
C VAL A 226 -8.03 9.37 8.57
N CYS A 227 -8.25 9.14 7.28
CA CYS A 227 -8.05 7.86 6.63
C CYS A 227 -7.08 8.04 5.46
N ILE A 228 -6.37 6.99 5.08
CA ILE A 228 -5.40 7.06 3.99
C ILE A 228 -5.87 6.18 2.85
N GLU A 229 -5.95 6.72 1.63
CA GLU A 229 -6.18 5.92 0.43
C GLU A 229 -4.84 5.46 -0.14
N ALA A 230 -4.60 4.16 -0.11
CA ALA A 230 -3.34 3.58 -0.56
C ALA A 230 -3.27 3.52 -2.09
N ASN A 231 -2.12 3.90 -2.64
CA ASN A 231 -1.78 3.75 -4.05
C ASN A 231 -0.92 2.51 -4.29
N ILE A 232 0.09 2.31 -3.44
CA ILE A 232 0.99 1.16 -3.46
C ILE A 232 1.34 0.73 -2.04
N HIS A 233 1.61 -0.56 -1.87
CA HIS A 233 2.36 -1.08 -0.74
C HIS A 233 3.61 -1.80 -1.22
N THR A 234 4.69 -1.64 -0.49
CA THR A 234 5.90 -2.44 -0.63
C THR A 234 6.15 -3.18 0.66
N HIS A 235 6.44 -4.47 0.53
CA HIS A 235 6.79 -5.31 1.67
C HIS A 235 8.27 -5.14 1.97
N PHE A 236 8.63 -5.02 3.25
CA PHE A 236 10.00 -4.79 3.69
C PHE A 236 10.77 -6.12 3.76
N PHE A 237 11.07 -6.71 2.60
CA PHE A 237 12.05 -7.80 2.51
C PHE A 237 13.20 -7.37 1.62
N TRP A 238 14.12 -6.59 2.19
CA TRP A 238 15.42 -6.35 1.59
C TRP A 238 16.47 -7.15 2.32
N ILE A 239 16.87 -8.27 1.72
CA ILE A 239 18.14 -8.91 2.07
C ILE A 239 19.23 -7.93 1.63
N SER A 240 20.05 -7.47 2.57
CA SER A 240 21.16 -6.57 2.27
C SER A 240 22.10 -7.19 1.23
N ASP A 241 22.57 -6.38 0.28
CA ASP A 241 23.62 -6.80 -0.67
C ASP A 241 24.87 -7.32 0.04
N ASN A 242 25.16 -6.82 1.25
CA ASN A 242 26.25 -7.33 2.08
C ASN A 242 26.03 -8.78 2.50
N PHE A 243 24.78 -9.18 2.74
CA PHE A 243 24.44 -10.55 3.11
C PHE A 243 24.57 -11.48 1.91
N ASN A 244 24.13 -11.03 0.73
CA ASN A 244 24.34 -11.75 -0.54
C ASN A 244 25.83 -11.90 -0.86
N CYS A 245 26.62 -10.84 -0.64
CA CYS A 245 28.08 -10.86 -0.79
C CYS A 245 28.75 -11.80 0.22
N LEU A 246 28.32 -11.79 1.48
CA LEU A 246 28.82 -12.71 2.50
C LEU A 246 28.53 -14.17 2.10
N PHE A 247 27.32 -14.45 1.62
CA PHE A 247 26.94 -15.79 1.15
C PHE A 247 27.80 -16.23 -0.04
N SER A 248 28.02 -15.35 -1.04
CA SER A 248 28.86 -15.68 -2.19
C SER A 248 30.32 -15.93 -1.80
N LEU A 249 30.90 -15.12 -0.91
CA LEU A 249 32.28 -15.28 -0.42
C LEU A 249 32.49 -16.54 0.45
N THR A 250 31.42 -17.06 1.05
CA THR A 250 31.46 -18.22 1.94
C THR A 250 31.02 -19.51 1.27
N SER A 251 30.53 -19.44 0.03
CA SER A 251 30.08 -20.56 -0.80
C SER A 251 31.13 -21.67 -1.05
N VAL A 252 32.40 -21.37 -0.81
CA VAL A 252 33.53 -22.31 -0.93
C VAL A 252 33.48 -23.45 0.09
N SER A 253 32.69 -23.31 1.16
CA SER A 253 32.50 -24.34 2.18
C SER A 253 31.06 -24.34 2.69
N CYS A 254 30.48 -25.53 2.80
CA CYS A 254 29.11 -25.74 3.28
C CYS A 254 28.87 -25.26 4.73
N TRP A 255 29.93 -25.07 5.53
CA TRP A 255 29.82 -24.70 6.94
C TRP A 255 30.27 -23.27 7.24
N LYS A 256 31.02 -22.64 6.35
CA LYS A 256 31.65 -21.34 6.63
C LYS A 256 30.62 -20.24 6.82
N PHE A 257 29.57 -20.22 5.99
CA PHE A 257 28.46 -19.28 6.13
C PHE A 257 27.75 -19.44 7.48
N THR A 258 27.34 -20.67 7.78
CA THR A 258 26.59 -21.00 8.99
C THR A 258 27.41 -20.75 10.26
N ALA A 259 28.72 -21.06 10.24
CA ALA A 259 29.62 -20.78 11.34
C ALA A 259 29.78 -19.27 11.61
N ILE A 260 29.89 -18.45 10.55
CA ILE A 260 29.95 -16.99 10.67
C ILE A 260 28.64 -16.44 11.22
N LEU A 261 27.50 -16.93 10.73
CA LEU A 261 26.17 -16.59 11.25
C LEU A 261 26.03 -16.91 12.73
N ALA A 262 26.37 -18.14 13.15
CA ALA A 262 26.31 -18.55 14.55
C ALA A 262 27.26 -17.72 15.43
N ASN A 263 28.43 -17.35 14.92
CA ASN A 263 29.39 -16.52 15.65
C ASN A 263 28.86 -15.11 15.94
N ILE A 264 28.13 -14.51 14.98
CA ILE A 264 27.60 -13.14 15.06
C ILE A 264 26.20 -13.11 15.70
N PHE A 265 25.45 -14.20 15.65
CA PHE A 265 24.09 -14.29 16.19
C PHE A 265 24.04 -13.89 17.67
N ALA A 266 23.04 -13.07 18.02
CA ALA A 266 22.85 -12.52 19.36
C ALA A 266 24.09 -11.78 19.95
N SER A 267 24.92 -11.16 19.10
CA SER A 267 26.10 -10.40 19.53
C SER A 267 25.79 -9.23 20.48
N GLN A 268 24.54 -8.76 20.50
CA GLN A 268 24.07 -7.73 21.44
C GLN A 268 23.85 -8.26 22.87
N ILE A 269 23.73 -9.58 23.04
CA ILE A 269 23.47 -10.23 24.34
C ILE A 269 24.74 -10.92 24.84
N VAL A 270 25.44 -11.64 23.96
CA VAL A 270 26.66 -12.39 24.31
C VAL A 270 27.77 -12.09 23.30
N PRO A 271 29.04 -11.95 23.74
CA PRO A 271 30.14 -11.67 22.84
C PRO A 271 30.26 -12.69 21.68
N PRO A 272 30.70 -12.27 20.49
CA PRO A 272 30.99 -13.19 19.39
C PRO A 272 31.95 -14.30 19.82
N GLY A 273 31.71 -15.52 19.36
CA GLY A 273 32.54 -16.69 19.68
C GLY A 273 32.11 -17.47 20.92
N THR A 274 31.20 -16.94 21.73
CA THR A 274 30.63 -17.62 22.89
C THR A 274 29.33 -18.34 22.55
N TYR A 275 29.09 -19.48 23.20
CA TYR A 275 27.85 -20.28 23.06
C TYR A 275 27.49 -20.65 21.60
N ASN A 276 28.50 -20.83 20.73
CA ASN A 276 28.29 -21.03 19.29
C ASN A 276 27.39 -22.25 18.96
N LEU A 277 27.47 -23.33 19.74
CA LEU A 277 26.60 -24.49 19.57
C LEU A 277 25.13 -24.13 19.81
N LEU A 278 24.85 -23.40 20.90
CA LEU A 278 23.50 -22.97 21.23
C LEU A 278 22.96 -22.01 20.17
N LYS A 279 23.77 -21.03 19.77
CA LYS A 279 23.43 -20.08 18.69
C LYS A 279 23.14 -20.80 17.38
N LEU A 280 23.93 -21.83 17.04
CA LEU A 280 23.71 -22.66 15.86
C LEU A 280 22.40 -23.45 15.96
N CYS A 281 22.12 -24.08 17.11
CA CYS A 281 20.85 -24.79 17.31
C CYS A 281 19.65 -23.86 17.14
N LEU A 282 19.70 -22.66 17.74
CA LEU A 282 18.66 -21.64 17.58
C LEU A 282 18.49 -21.21 16.12
N LEU A 283 19.58 -20.97 15.40
CA LEU A 283 19.54 -20.66 13.97
C LEU A 283 18.92 -21.81 13.15
N MET A 284 19.27 -23.06 13.46
CA MET A 284 18.70 -24.23 12.78
C MET A 284 17.20 -24.39 13.04
N SER A 285 16.72 -24.01 14.25
CA SER A 285 15.29 -23.97 14.56
C SER A 285 14.55 -22.89 13.77
N LEU A 286 15.20 -21.74 13.52
CA LEU A 286 14.62 -20.64 12.73
C LEU A 286 14.61 -20.90 11.22
N VAL A 287 15.47 -21.78 10.71
CA VAL A 287 15.51 -22.15 9.29
C VAL A 287 14.39 -23.14 9.01
N GLN A 288 13.33 -22.66 8.35
CA GLN A 288 12.24 -23.50 7.87
C GLN A 288 12.74 -24.39 6.73
N THR A 289 12.73 -25.71 6.94
CA THR A 289 13.32 -26.71 6.01
C THR A 289 12.28 -27.43 5.14
N SER A 290 11.00 -27.05 5.16
CA SER A 290 9.93 -27.80 4.48
C SER A 290 9.08 -26.97 3.51
N ASP A 291 8.77 -27.58 2.37
CA ASP A 291 7.68 -27.18 1.48
C ASP A 291 6.34 -27.27 2.21
N CYS A 292 5.46 -26.28 1.99
CA CYS A 292 4.15 -26.07 2.63
C CYS A 292 3.11 -27.22 2.52
N LYS A 293 3.49 -28.46 2.22
CA LYS A 293 2.59 -29.60 2.01
C LYS A 293 2.69 -30.72 3.06
N LYS A 294 3.63 -30.64 4.01
CA LYS A 294 3.74 -31.60 5.13
C LYS A 294 3.87 -30.83 6.45
N GLU A 295 2.73 -30.35 6.95
CA GLU A 295 2.63 -29.31 7.98
C GLU A 295 2.97 -29.71 9.43
N LEU A 296 3.54 -30.88 9.74
CA LEU A 296 3.75 -31.26 11.15
C LEU A 296 5.07 -31.93 11.54
N GLU A 297 5.93 -32.35 10.63
CA GLU A 297 7.04 -33.26 10.98
C GLU A 297 8.43 -32.59 11.10
N ASN A 298 8.58 -31.31 10.73
CA ASN A 298 9.91 -30.71 10.54
C ASN A 298 10.17 -29.45 11.39
N CYS A 299 9.68 -29.40 12.63
CA CYS A 299 10.03 -28.34 13.58
C CYS A 299 11.08 -28.86 14.58
N LEU A 300 12.15 -28.08 14.80
CA LEU A 300 13.14 -28.36 15.84
C LEU A 300 12.78 -27.58 17.10
N ASP A 301 12.20 -28.26 18.09
CA ASP A 301 11.93 -27.71 19.41
C ASP A 301 13.19 -27.79 20.28
N ILE A 302 13.54 -26.68 20.94
CA ILE A 302 14.75 -26.58 21.76
C ILE A 302 14.34 -26.23 23.18
N LEU A 303 14.65 -27.10 24.14
CA LEU A 303 14.56 -26.81 25.56
C LEU A 303 15.96 -26.51 26.09
N ILE A 304 16.12 -25.31 26.68
CA ILE A 304 17.37 -24.89 27.32
C ILE A 304 17.12 -24.85 28.82
N ILE A 305 17.87 -25.66 29.57
CA ILE A 305 17.83 -25.66 31.03
C ILE A 305 19.09 -24.94 31.51
N THR A 306 18.89 -23.87 32.26
CA THR A 306 19.97 -23.09 32.89
C THR A 306 19.83 -23.17 34.40
N SER A 307 20.94 -23.05 35.11
CA SER A 307 20.96 -22.75 36.54
C SER A 307 21.25 -21.25 36.68
N ASP A 308 20.35 -20.48 37.27
CA ASP A 308 20.61 -19.07 37.57
C ASP A 308 21.75 -18.97 38.58
N THR A 309 22.94 -18.58 38.11
CA THR A 309 24.08 -18.27 38.99
C THR A 309 24.23 -16.76 39.24
N LEU A 310 23.26 -15.95 38.80
CA LEU A 310 23.27 -14.50 38.97
C LEU A 310 22.38 -14.09 40.15
N LEU A 311 22.93 -14.22 41.36
CA LEU A 311 22.58 -13.29 42.43
C LEU A 311 23.24 -11.96 42.08
N VAL A 312 22.46 -11.04 41.51
CA VAL A 312 22.87 -9.64 41.38
C VAL A 312 22.40 -8.92 42.64
N ASP A 313 23.32 -8.63 43.56
CA ASP A 313 23.13 -7.64 44.63
C ASP A 313 23.12 -6.21 44.06
#